data_AF-A0A9E0VJC0-F1
#
_entry.id   AF-A0A9E0VJC0-F1
#
_cell.length_a   1.000
_cell.length_b   1.000
_cell.length_c   1.000
_cell.angle_alpha   90.00
_cell.angle_beta   90.00
_cell.angle_gamma   90.00
#
_symmetry.space_group_name_H-M   'P 1'
#
loop_
_entity.id
_entity.type
_entity.pdbx_description
1 polymer ?
#
loop_
_entity_poly.entity_id
_entity_poly.type
_entity_poly.pdbx_seq_one_letter_code
_entity_poly.pdbx_strand_id
1 'polypeptide(L)'
;MTDETTELGECLSCRKRAGAYACVSCADAVCKPCSEKVSDPLFASLEAIPNEQVEGRFCGRCWDAEMAARLEAFQSTLEAAKQVFVFFTTQKKHIPLIRKSKTPVNVESCPDRDETILRLAYVAAKEEYNAVVDVEVTVKKVRAGGSNKTADWKGTGFPALVDGKKVDLQDSREQIYR
;
A
#
# COMPACT_ATOMS: atom_id res chain seq x y z
N MET A 1 -11.13 -46.30 -3.68
CA MET A 1 -10.42 -45.28 -2.89
C MET A 1 -9.03 -45.21 -3.47
N THR A 2 -8.83 -44.38 -4.49
CA THR A 2 -7.54 -44.20 -5.16
C THR A 2 -6.75 -43.17 -4.37
N ASP A 3 -5.70 -43.62 -3.69
CA ASP A 3 -4.63 -42.78 -3.17
C ASP A 3 -3.96 -42.08 -4.37
N GLU A 4 -4.35 -40.84 -4.66
CA GLU A 4 -3.58 -39.93 -5.51
C GLU A 4 -2.27 -39.63 -4.79
N THR A 5 -1.25 -40.43 -5.09
CA THR A 5 0.11 -40.18 -4.64
C THR A 5 0.62 -38.98 -5.44
N THR A 6 0.48 -37.77 -4.90
CA THR A 6 1.01 -36.56 -5.52
C THR A 6 2.52 -36.75 -5.73
N GLU A 7 2.96 -36.84 -6.99
CA GLU A 7 4.37 -36.91 -7.33
C GLU A 7 5.06 -35.61 -6.88
N LEU A 8 5.73 -35.69 -5.73
CA LEU A 8 6.54 -34.60 -5.19
C LEU A 8 7.75 -34.42 -6.12
N GLY A 9 7.67 -33.43 -7.02
CA GLY A 9 8.76 -33.02 -7.91
C GLY A 9 10.02 -32.54 -7.17
N GLU A 10 11.09 -32.28 -7.89
CA GLU A 10 12.32 -31.71 -7.32
C GLU A 10 12.25 -30.19 -7.26
N CYS A 11 12.82 -29.60 -6.22
CA CYS A 11 12.84 -28.14 -6.07
C CYS A 11 13.80 -27.51 -7.09
N LEU A 12 13.30 -26.56 -7.87
CA LEU A 12 14.12 -25.86 -8.88
C LEU A 12 15.40 -25.23 -8.31
N SER A 13 15.34 -24.71 -7.08
CA SER A 13 16.46 -23.98 -6.46
C SER A 13 17.51 -24.90 -5.82
N CYS A 14 17.09 -25.95 -5.10
CA CYS A 14 18.00 -26.79 -4.31
C CYS A 14 18.10 -28.25 -4.76
N ARG A 15 17.31 -28.66 -5.76
CA ARG A 15 17.18 -30.03 -6.28
C ARG A 15 16.84 -31.11 -5.25
N LYS A 16 16.48 -30.72 -4.03
CA LYS A 16 15.91 -31.63 -3.03
C LYS A 16 14.45 -31.87 -3.37
N ARG A 17 13.90 -32.99 -2.91
CA ARG A 17 12.46 -33.30 -3.03
C ARG A 17 11.64 -32.09 -2.57
N ALA A 18 10.92 -31.47 -3.49
CA ALA A 18 10.08 -30.32 -3.19
C ALA A 18 8.86 -30.78 -2.39
N GLY A 19 8.34 -29.88 -1.55
CA GLY A 19 7.02 -30.06 -0.96
C GLY A 19 5.93 -29.75 -1.98
N ALA A 20 4.68 -29.71 -1.51
CA ALA A 20 3.49 -29.42 -2.32
C ALA A 20 3.32 -27.94 -2.75
N TYR A 21 4.41 -27.17 -2.88
CA TYR A 21 4.33 -25.75 -3.26
C TYR A 21 4.82 -25.54 -4.70
N ALA A 22 4.06 -24.74 -5.45
CA ALA A 22 4.40 -24.28 -6.79
C ALA A 22 4.68 -22.77 -6.79
N CYS A 23 5.63 -22.34 -7.62
CA CYS A 23 5.87 -20.92 -7.88
C CYS A 23 4.66 -20.31 -8.59
N VAL A 24 4.14 -19.17 -8.13
CA VAL A 24 2.99 -18.51 -8.78
C VAL A 24 3.32 -18.03 -10.19
N SER A 25 4.57 -17.61 -10.42
CA SER A 25 5.00 -17.03 -11.69
C SER A 25 5.32 -18.09 -12.75
N CYS A 26 6.09 -19.13 -12.40
CA CYS A 26 6.55 -20.15 -13.35
C CYS A 26 5.93 -21.54 -13.16
N ALA A 27 5.05 -21.74 -12.17
CA ALA A 27 4.44 -23.02 -11.80
C ALA A 27 5.41 -24.14 -11.36
N ASP A 28 6.72 -23.91 -11.34
CA ASP A 28 7.71 -24.91 -10.92
C ASP A 28 7.61 -25.26 -9.42
N ALA A 29 7.99 -26.49 -9.08
CA ALA A 29 8.01 -26.97 -7.71
C ALA A 29 9.11 -26.28 -6.87
N VAL A 30 8.75 -25.78 -5.69
CA VAL A 30 9.68 -25.10 -4.77
C VAL A 30 9.49 -25.63 -3.35
N CYS A 31 10.59 -25.90 -2.65
CA CYS A 31 10.50 -26.28 -1.24
C CYS A 31 10.31 -25.03 -0.35
N LYS A 32 9.70 -25.21 0.83
CA LYS A 32 9.44 -24.14 1.80
C LYS A 32 10.64 -23.20 2.08
N PRO A 33 11.90 -23.69 2.27
CA PRO A 33 13.04 -22.81 2.54
C PRO A 33 13.56 -22.06 1.31
N CYS A 34 13.19 -22.48 0.09
CA CYS A 34 13.62 -21.83 -1.15
C CYS A 34 12.52 -20.95 -1.78
N SER A 35 11.39 -20.82 -1.10
CA SER A 35 10.27 -20.01 -1.54
C SER A 35 10.18 -18.72 -0.74
N GLU A 36 10.05 -17.61 -1.43
CA GLU A 36 9.76 -16.30 -0.83
C GLU A 36 8.26 -16.00 -0.88
N LYS A 37 7.81 -15.15 0.04
CA LYS A 37 6.44 -14.69 0.15
C LYS A 37 6.39 -13.18 0.34
N VAL A 38 5.38 -12.56 -0.25
CA VAL A 38 5.05 -11.17 0.06
C VAL A 38 4.53 -11.13 1.49
N SER A 39 5.26 -10.46 2.39
CA SER A 39 4.90 -10.36 3.81
C SER A 39 4.11 -9.10 4.16
N ASP A 40 4.11 -8.10 3.28
CA ASP A 40 3.51 -6.80 3.56
C ASP A 40 2.04 -6.75 3.10
N PRO A 41 1.06 -6.69 4.01
CA PRO A 41 -0.35 -6.61 3.66
C PRO A 41 -0.71 -5.27 2.98
N LEU A 42 0.05 -4.20 3.21
CA LEU A 42 -0.20 -2.91 2.57
C LEU A 42 0.15 -2.96 1.08
N PHE A 43 1.21 -3.68 0.71
CA PHE A 43 1.61 -3.90 -0.69
C PHE A 43 0.48 -4.53 -1.51
N ALA A 44 -0.17 -5.55 -0.93
CA ALA A 44 -1.32 -6.21 -1.54
C ALA A 44 -2.49 -5.23 -1.81
N SER A 45 -2.75 -4.34 -0.85
CA SER A 45 -3.88 -3.40 -0.94
C SER A 45 -3.64 -2.24 -1.91
N LEU A 46 -2.39 -1.81 -2.08
CA LEU A 46 -2.04 -0.56 -2.77
C LEU A 46 -1.59 -0.76 -4.23
N GLU A 47 -0.95 -1.88 -4.56
CA GLU A 47 -0.46 -2.14 -5.93
C GLU A 47 -1.45 -2.92 -6.80
N ALA A 48 -2.71 -3.07 -6.36
CA ALA A 48 -3.78 -3.78 -7.09
C ALA A 48 -3.33 -5.17 -7.61
N ILE A 49 -2.52 -5.86 -6.80
CA ILE A 49 -1.94 -7.15 -7.15
C ILE A 49 -3.04 -8.22 -7.02
N PRO A 50 -3.18 -9.16 -7.97
CA PRO A 50 -4.10 -10.27 -7.82
C PRO A 50 -3.86 -11.02 -6.50
N ASN A 51 -4.92 -11.31 -5.73
CA ASN A 51 -4.82 -11.99 -4.43
C ASN A 51 -4.01 -13.30 -4.50
N GLU A 52 -4.05 -13.99 -5.64
CA GLU A 52 -3.27 -15.21 -5.91
C GLU A 52 -1.75 -15.00 -5.81
N GLN A 53 -1.25 -13.82 -6.18
CA GLN A 53 0.17 -13.46 -6.10
C GLN A 53 0.58 -13.04 -4.68
N VAL A 54 -0.35 -12.52 -3.88
CA VAL A 54 -0.09 -12.07 -2.50
C VAL A 54 0.09 -13.27 -1.56
N GLU A 55 -0.79 -14.26 -1.65
CA GLU A 55 -0.75 -15.43 -0.74
C GLU A 55 0.22 -16.53 -1.21
N GLY A 56 0.56 -16.48 -2.50
CA GLY A 56 1.38 -17.47 -3.15
C GLY A 56 2.87 -17.38 -2.82
N ARG A 57 3.63 -18.30 -3.40
CA ARG A 57 5.07 -18.47 -3.18
C ARG A 57 5.81 -18.22 -4.47
N PHE A 58 6.96 -17.56 -4.41
CA PHE A 58 7.83 -17.35 -5.56
C PHE A 58 9.12 -18.16 -5.39
N CYS A 59 9.65 -18.72 -6.47
CA CYS A 59 11.02 -19.22 -6.47
C CYS A 59 11.99 -18.02 -6.44
N GLY A 60 13.21 -18.21 -5.94
CA GLY A 60 14.19 -17.12 -5.84
C GLY A 60 14.43 -16.36 -7.16
N ARG A 61 14.45 -17.07 -8.29
CA ARG A 61 14.63 -16.43 -9.61
C ARG A 61 13.47 -15.50 -9.99
N CYS A 62 12.23 -15.95 -9.83
CA CYS A 62 11.05 -15.13 -10.12
C CYS A 62 10.89 -13.99 -9.11
N TRP A 63 11.28 -14.23 -7.85
CA TRP A 63 11.33 -13.20 -6.83
C TRP A 63 12.28 -12.08 -7.22
N ASP A 64 13.54 -12.40 -7.52
CA ASP A 64 14.57 -11.42 -7.87
C ASP A 64 14.26 -10.70 -9.20
N ALA A 65 13.65 -11.39 -10.16
CA ALA A 65 13.35 -10.83 -11.47
C ALA A 65 12.17 -9.83 -11.47
N GLU A 66 11.16 -10.03 -10.63
CA GLU A 66 9.92 -9.23 -10.70
C GLU A 66 9.50 -8.65 -9.35
N MET A 67 9.46 -9.48 -8.30
CA MET A 67 8.88 -9.07 -7.01
C MET A 67 9.81 -8.17 -6.21
N ALA A 68 11.12 -8.43 -6.20
CA ALA A 68 12.07 -7.66 -5.43
C ALA A 68 12.10 -6.18 -5.86
N ALA A 69 12.17 -5.93 -7.17
CA ALA A 69 12.15 -4.58 -7.72
C ALA A 69 10.80 -3.86 -7.46
N ARG A 70 9.67 -4.57 -7.55
CA ARG A 70 8.35 -4.00 -7.23
C ARG A 70 8.22 -3.64 -5.75
N LEU A 71 8.70 -4.50 -4.86
CA LEU A 71 8.71 -4.24 -3.42
C LEU A 71 9.60 -3.06 -3.07
N GLU A 72 10.77 -2.93 -3.70
CA GLU A 72 11.66 -1.79 -3.51
C GLU A 72 11.00 -0.48 -3.97
N ALA A 73 10.38 -0.47 -5.16
CA ALA A 73 9.65 0.69 -5.67
C ALA A 73 8.47 1.08 -4.76
N PHE A 74 7.74 0.09 -4.26
CA PHE A 74 6.67 0.30 -3.29
C PHE A 74 7.20 0.90 -1.99
N GLN A 75 8.26 0.34 -1.41
CA GLN A 75 8.85 0.83 -0.17
C GLN A 75 9.36 2.27 -0.33
N SER A 76 10.03 2.57 -1.45
CA SER A 76 10.47 3.93 -1.78
C SER A 76 9.28 4.91 -1.86
N THR A 77 8.20 4.50 -2.52
CA THR A 77 6.97 5.31 -2.64
C THR A 77 6.29 5.49 -1.28
N LEU A 78 6.30 4.47 -0.43
CA LEU A 78 5.71 4.51 0.92
C LEU A 78 6.51 5.42 1.85
N GLU A 79 7.84 5.42 1.76
CA GLU A 79 8.69 6.40 2.47
C GLU A 79 8.44 7.83 1.97
N ALA A 80 8.28 8.02 0.66
CA ALA A 80 7.88 9.32 0.11
C ALA A 80 6.50 9.75 0.63
N ALA A 81 5.53 8.82 0.68
CA ALA A 81 4.18 9.06 1.18
C ALA A 81 4.15 9.55 2.64
N LYS A 82 5.05 9.03 3.50
CA LYS A 82 5.18 9.49 4.89
C LYS A 82 5.62 10.95 5.00
N GLN A 83 6.26 11.50 3.97
CA GLN A 83 6.72 12.89 3.92
C GLN A 83 5.72 13.83 3.21
N VAL A 84 4.60 13.31 2.70
CA VAL A 84 3.59 14.10 1.99
C VAL A 84 2.81 14.97 2.99
N PHE A 85 2.65 16.25 2.67
CA PHE A 85 1.85 17.16 3.47
C PHE A 85 0.35 16.87 3.31
N VAL A 86 -0.39 16.77 4.41
CA VAL A 86 -1.83 16.46 4.38
C VAL A 86 -2.62 17.64 4.95
N PHE A 87 -3.40 18.30 4.09
CA PHE A 87 -4.24 19.43 4.47
C PHE A 87 -5.71 19.05 4.43
N PHE A 88 -6.36 19.04 5.60
CA PHE A 88 -7.78 18.73 5.71
C PHE A 88 -8.65 19.94 5.34
N THR A 89 -9.83 19.68 4.78
CA THR A 89 -10.82 20.73 4.45
C THR A 89 -11.23 21.61 5.64
N THR A 90 -11.13 21.07 6.85
CA THR A 90 -11.47 21.78 8.09
C THR A 90 -10.41 22.78 8.54
N GLN A 91 -9.19 22.66 8.02
CA GLN A 91 -8.10 23.58 8.34
C GLN A 91 -8.27 24.85 7.51
N LYS A 92 -8.63 25.97 8.16
CA LYS A 92 -8.69 27.30 7.52
C LYS A 92 -7.30 27.91 7.28
N LYS A 93 -6.28 27.07 7.09
CA LYS A 93 -4.89 27.49 6.86
C LYS A 93 -4.69 27.89 5.41
N HIS A 94 -3.87 28.92 5.19
CA HIS A 94 -3.44 29.28 3.84
C HIS A 94 -2.41 28.29 3.33
N ILE A 95 -2.76 27.50 2.31
CA ILE A 95 -1.87 26.50 1.71
C ILE A 95 -1.06 27.16 0.58
N PRO A 96 0.29 27.17 0.64
CA PRO A 96 1.14 27.73 -0.43
C PRO A 96 1.21 26.79 -1.63
N LEU A 97 0.11 26.73 -2.39
CA LEU A 97 -0.08 25.83 -3.52
C LEU A 97 0.72 26.29 -4.76
N ILE A 98 1.50 25.38 -5.34
CA ILE A 98 2.18 25.56 -6.62
C ILE A 98 1.32 24.99 -7.75
N ARG A 99 0.86 23.75 -7.59
CA ARG A 99 0.04 23.02 -8.58
C ARG A 99 -0.94 22.10 -7.86
N LYS A 100 -2.15 21.95 -8.39
CA LYS A 100 -3.15 20.99 -7.88
C LYS A 100 -3.61 20.09 -9.03
N SER A 101 -3.75 18.80 -8.75
CA SER A 101 -4.34 17.85 -9.69
C SER A 101 -5.83 18.14 -9.88
N LYS A 102 -6.33 17.92 -11.09
CA LYS A 102 -7.77 18.07 -11.39
C LYS A 102 -8.57 16.86 -10.93
N THR A 103 -7.94 15.69 -10.88
CA THR A 103 -8.57 14.43 -10.50
C THR A 103 -8.44 14.23 -9.00
N PRO A 104 -9.56 14.07 -8.27
CA PRO A 104 -9.51 13.69 -6.87
C PRO A 104 -9.10 12.21 -6.76
N VAL A 105 -8.36 11.90 -5.70
CA VAL A 105 -8.09 10.53 -5.27
C VAL A 105 -9.18 10.15 -4.28
N ASN A 106 -9.75 8.95 -4.45
CA ASN A 106 -10.72 8.36 -3.54
C ASN A 106 -10.15 7.03 -3.04
N VAL A 107 -10.15 6.86 -1.73
CA VAL A 107 -9.77 5.62 -1.05
C VAL A 107 -10.96 5.14 -0.26
N GLU A 108 -11.38 3.91 -0.53
CA GLU A 108 -12.52 3.26 0.12
C GLU A 108 -12.05 2.08 0.99
N SER A 109 -12.89 1.65 1.92
CA SER A 109 -12.70 0.40 2.68
C SER A 109 -11.37 0.29 3.42
N CYS A 110 -11.09 1.29 4.26
CA CYS A 110 -9.92 1.28 5.14
C CYS A 110 -10.29 0.89 6.59
N PRO A 111 -9.40 0.19 7.31
CA PRO A 111 -9.65 -0.24 8.68
C PRO A 111 -9.58 0.92 9.68
N ASP A 112 -8.73 1.92 9.41
CA ASP A 112 -8.53 3.07 10.28
C ASP A 112 -8.25 4.37 9.50
N ARG A 113 -8.30 5.48 10.25
CA ARG A 113 -8.13 6.83 9.74
C ARG A 113 -6.71 7.08 9.20
N ASP A 114 -5.70 6.59 9.90
CA ASP A 114 -4.30 6.89 9.59
C ASP A 114 -3.88 6.11 8.34
N GLU A 115 -4.34 4.86 8.21
CA GLU A 115 -4.19 4.08 6.99
C GLU A 115 -4.91 4.75 5.81
N THR A 116 -6.12 5.29 6.01
CA THR A 116 -6.83 6.04 4.95
C THR A 116 -5.99 7.23 4.45
N ILE A 117 -5.38 7.98 5.37
CA ILE A 117 -4.52 9.12 5.05
C ILE A 117 -3.25 8.66 4.34
N LEU A 118 -2.62 7.58 4.84
CA LEU A 118 -1.41 7.01 4.23
C LEU A 118 -1.67 6.53 2.81
N ARG A 119 -2.81 5.88 2.54
CA ARG A 119 -3.18 5.44 1.19
C ARG A 119 -3.41 6.64 0.25
N LEU A 120 -4.05 7.71 0.71
CA LEU A 120 -4.18 8.95 -0.06
C LEU A 120 -2.80 9.56 -0.37
N ALA A 121 -1.93 9.63 0.63
CA ALA A 121 -0.56 10.13 0.47
C ALA A 121 0.27 9.24 -0.46
N TYR A 122 0.09 7.93 -0.44
CA TYR A 122 0.76 6.98 -1.32
C TYR A 122 0.42 7.24 -2.79
N VAL A 123 -0.87 7.42 -3.11
CA VAL A 123 -1.30 7.75 -4.47
C VAL A 123 -0.71 9.09 -4.91
N ALA A 124 -0.70 10.10 -4.04
CA ALA A 124 -0.10 11.39 -4.35
C ALA A 124 1.41 11.29 -4.60
N ALA A 125 2.14 10.54 -3.76
CA ALA A 125 3.58 10.31 -3.93
C ALA A 125 3.89 9.54 -5.22
N LYS A 126 3.06 8.54 -5.57
CA LYS A 126 3.16 7.79 -6.84
C LYS A 126 2.98 8.68 -8.07
N GLU A 127 2.20 9.75 -7.94
CA GLU A 127 2.01 10.80 -8.96
C GLU A 127 3.02 11.97 -8.85
N GLU A 128 4.08 11.82 -8.03
CA GLU A 128 5.13 12.82 -7.80
C GLU A 128 4.63 14.14 -7.17
N TYR A 129 3.53 14.08 -6.43
CA TYR A 129 3.05 15.19 -5.62
C TYR A 129 3.57 15.09 -4.18
N ASN A 130 3.88 16.24 -3.58
CA ASN A 130 4.37 16.32 -2.19
C ASN A 130 3.28 16.69 -1.18
N ALA A 131 2.03 16.86 -1.62
CA ALA A 131 0.91 17.16 -0.74
C ALA A 131 -0.41 16.55 -1.21
N VAL A 132 -1.34 16.39 -0.28
CA VAL A 132 -2.77 16.17 -0.54
C VAL A 132 -3.56 17.28 0.13
N VAL A 133 -4.35 18.01 -0.66
CA VAL A 133 -5.18 19.13 -0.20
C VAL A 133 -6.65 18.79 -0.25
N ASP A 134 -7.44 19.56 0.50
CA ASP A 134 -8.89 19.36 0.64
C ASP A 134 -9.23 17.92 1.05
N VAL A 135 -8.46 17.38 1.99
CA VAL A 135 -8.64 16.02 2.48
C VAL A 135 -9.89 15.95 3.34
N GLU A 136 -10.80 15.06 2.96
CA GLU A 136 -11.98 14.72 3.73
C GLU A 136 -11.93 13.23 4.06
N VAL A 137 -11.94 12.90 5.35
CA VAL A 137 -11.99 11.51 5.84
C VAL A 137 -13.29 11.32 6.57
N THR A 138 -14.08 10.35 6.15
CA THR A 138 -15.37 10.03 6.72
C THR A 138 -15.42 8.58 7.17
N VAL A 139 -16.22 8.33 8.20
CA VAL A 139 -16.41 7.00 8.78
C VAL A 139 -17.86 6.56 8.60
N LYS A 140 -18.04 5.36 8.06
CA LYS A 140 -19.34 4.69 7.99
C LYS A 140 -19.35 3.55 8.99
N LYS A 141 -20.28 3.59 9.94
CA LYS A 141 -20.48 2.46 10.87
C LYS A 141 -21.25 1.38 10.14
N VAL A 142 -20.59 0.26 9.83
CA VAL A 142 -21.22 -0.89 9.16
C VAL A 142 -21.64 -1.88 10.24
N ARG A 143 -22.93 -2.27 10.23
CA ARG A 143 -23.43 -3.37 11.07
C ARG A 143 -23.40 -4.65 10.26
N ALA A 144 -22.34 -5.43 10.41
CA ALA A 144 -22.23 -6.75 9.81
C ALA A 144 -22.89 -7.79 10.73
N GLY A 145 -24.21 -7.96 10.62
CA GLY A 145 -24.97 -9.15 11.07
C GLY A 145 -24.89 -9.61 12.54
N GLY A 146 -24.12 -8.96 13.42
CA GLY A 146 -23.89 -9.35 14.82
C GLY A 146 -23.44 -8.18 15.71
N SER A 147 -23.03 -8.47 16.96
CA SER A 147 -22.70 -7.49 18.00
C SER A 147 -21.45 -6.64 17.74
N ASN A 148 -20.61 -7.00 16.77
CA ASN A 148 -19.39 -6.26 16.45
C ASN A 148 -19.66 -5.16 15.41
N LYS A 149 -19.43 -3.92 15.82
CA LYS A 149 -19.50 -2.72 14.96
C LYS A 149 -18.14 -2.55 14.29
N THR A 150 -18.04 -2.79 12.99
CA THR A 150 -16.86 -2.43 12.20
C THR A 150 -17.02 -1.01 11.66
N ALA A 151 -15.98 -0.20 11.85
CA ALA A 151 -15.89 1.13 11.27
C ALA A 151 -15.25 1.00 9.90
N ASP A 152 -15.91 1.52 8.88
CA ASP A 152 -15.42 1.55 7.51
C ASP A 152 -14.99 2.98 7.19
N TRP A 153 -13.69 3.18 6.96
CA TRP A 153 -13.12 4.48 6.69
C TRP A 153 -12.96 4.70 5.19
N LYS A 154 -13.32 5.90 4.75
CA LYS A 154 -13.12 6.36 3.38
C LYS A 154 -12.55 7.78 3.38
N GLY A 155 -11.72 8.07 2.39
CA GLY A 155 -11.03 9.33 2.27
C GLY A 155 -11.02 9.84 0.85
N THR A 156 -11.20 11.14 0.68
CA THR A 156 -11.03 11.84 -0.60
C THR A 156 -10.06 12.99 -0.44
N GLY A 157 -9.34 13.34 -1.51
CA GLY A 157 -8.44 14.47 -1.51
C GLY A 157 -7.86 14.74 -2.89
N PHE A 158 -7.17 15.86 -3.04
CA PHE A 158 -6.53 16.24 -4.31
C PHE A 158 -5.02 16.25 -4.16
N PRO A 159 -4.28 15.46 -4.96
CA PRO A 159 -2.83 15.58 -5.03
C PRO A 159 -2.42 16.99 -5.45
N ALA A 160 -1.38 17.50 -4.80
CA ALA A 160 -0.92 18.87 -4.96
C ALA A 160 0.58 18.99 -4.75
N LEU A 161 1.16 19.98 -5.41
CA LEU A 161 2.54 20.40 -5.21
C LEU A 161 2.51 21.70 -4.40
N VAL A 162 3.15 21.70 -3.24
CA VAL A 162 3.25 22.84 -2.32
C VAL A 162 4.70 23.24 -2.09
N ASP A 163 4.91 24.51 -1.75
CA ASP A 163 6.23 25.01 -1.34
C ASP A 163 6.49 24.65 0.13
N GLY A 164 7.17 23.53 0.37
CA GLY A 164 7.42 23.00 1.73
C GLY A 164 8.09 24.01 2.66
N LYS A 165 9.02 24.84 2.15
CA LYS A 165 9.68 25.87 2.97
C LYS A 165 8.70 26.89 3.51
N LYS A 166 7.69 27.27 2.71
CA LYS A 166 6.65 28.20 3.14
C LYS A 166 5.71 27.56 4.15
N VAL A 167 5.40 26.27 3.98
CA VAL A 167 4.58 25.51 4.95
C VAL A 167 5.29 25.48 6.31
N ASP A 168 6.56 25.07 6.35
CA ASP A 168 7.33 24.96 7.60
C ASP A 168 7.46 26.31 8.31
N LEU A 169 7.67 27.39 7.55
CA LEU A 169 7.72 28.75 8.09
C LEU A 169 6.37 29.19 8.67
N GLN A 170 5.25 28.82 8.04
CA GLN A 170 3.92 29.13 8.56
C GLN A 170 3.66 28.37 9.87
N ASP A 171 3.96 27.08 9.92
CA ASP A 171 3.77 26.27 11.13
C ASP A 171 4.66 26.75 12.29
N SER A 172 5.91 27.13 12.00
CA SER A 172 6.82 27.73 12.98
C SER A 172 6.27 29.04 13.55
N ARG A 173 5.69 29.90 12.70
CA ARG A 173 5.06 31.16 13.15
C ARG A 173 3.85 30.90 14.02
N GLU A 174 2.99 29.96 13.63
CA GLU A 174 1.80 29.62 14.41
C GLU A 174 2.14 29.05 15.79
N GLN A 175 3.22 28.26 15.91
CA GLN A 175 3.68 27.74 17.21
C GLN A 175 4.13 28.85 18.16
N ILE A 176 4.69 29.96 17.64
CA ILE A 176 5.12 31.10 18.47
C ILE A 176 3.92 31.89 19.02
N TYR A 177 2.81 31.92 18.30
CA TYR A 177 1.61 32.69 18.66
C TYR A 177 0.51 31.87 19.35
N ARG A 178 0.78 30.60 19.67
CA ARG A 178 -0.09 29.76 20.51
C ARG A 178 0.36 29.81 21.96
#